data_AF-A0A9N9GBN6-F1
#
_entry.id   AF-A0A9N9GBN6-F1
#
_cell.length_a   1.000
_cell.length_b   1.000
_cell.length_c   1.000
_cell.angle_alpha   90.00
_cell.angle_beta   90.00
_cell.angle_gamma   90.00
#
_symmetry.space_group_name_H-M   'P 1'
#
loop_
_entity.id
_entity.type
_entity.pdbx_description
1 polymer ?
#
loop_
_entity_poly.entity_id
_entity_poly.type
_entity_poly.pdbx_seq_one_letter_code
_entity_poly.pdbx_strand_id
1 'polypeptide(L)'
;MSKLNIRVLCSSSDYSLVKCSKCHEKLNTYQFCSTCDLPAWSSGNKKIDKIIKEAQLEIFLEWVEYEEFSEIELIAEGGFGSVSKAIWSPGYVINFDENQRKLVRAGPSLVALKMIFNSSNANCNTIQEVSKYLL
;
A
#
# COMPACT_ATOMS: atom_id res chain seq x y z
N MET A 1 14.13 10.12 -4.31
CA MET A 1 13.95 8.77 -4.88
C MET A 1 12.72 8.17 -4.23
N SER A 2 11.57 8.27 -4.87
CA SER A 2 10.30 7.75 -4.35
C SER A 2 10.28 6.24 -4.58
N LYS A 3 10.35 5.47 -3.49
CA LYS A 3 10.33 4.00 -3.51
C LYS A 3 8.89 3.55 -3.28
N LEU A 4 8.39 2.74 -4.21
CA LEU A 4 7.02 2.25 -4.25
C LEU A 4 6.91 0.98 -3.38
N ASN A 5 6.16 1.01 -2.29
CA ASN A 5 5.92 -0.18 -1.48
C ASN A 5 4.42 -0.35 -1.29
N ILE A 6 3.95 -1.52 -1.67
CA ILE A 6 2.54 -1.80 -1.73
C ILE A 6 2.25 -3.10 -1.02
N ARG A 7 1.30 -3.07 -0.09
CA ARG A 7 0.80 -4.26 0.60
C ARG A 7 -0.70 -4.40 0.39
N VAL A 8 -1.10 -5.58 -0.08
CA VAL A 8 -2.50 -6.01 -0.21
C VAL A 8 -2.97 -6.57 1.13
N LEU A 9 -4.03 -6.01 1.72
CA LEU A 9 -4.76 -6.65 2.81
C LEU A 9 -6.06 -7.23 2.26
N CYS A 10 -6.19 -8.55 2.29
CA CYS A 10 -7.44 -9.25 2.07
C CYS A 10 -8.08 -9.57 3.43
N SER A 11 -9.30 -9.12 3.67
CA SER A 11 -10.13 -9.65 4.75
C SER A 11 -11.55 -9.91 4.25
N SER A 12 -11.97 -11.16 4.34
CA SER A 12 -13.34 -11.61 4.08
C SER A 12 -14.15 -11.58 5.38
N SER A 13 -15.19 -10.74 5.45
CA SER A 13 -16.54 -11.10 5.94
C SER A 13 -17.42 -9.86 6.19
N ASP A 14 -18.49 -9.79 5.40
CA ASP A 14 -19.88 -9.33 5.63
C ASP A 14 -20.31 -8.21 6.62
N TYR A 15 -21.09 -7.29 6.04
CA TYR A 15 -22.09 -6.31 6.52
C TYR A 15 -21.70 -5.10 7.40
N SER A 16 -21.54 -3.95 6.74
CA SER A 16 -22.62 -2.93 6.65
C SER A 16 -22.37 -2.05 5.41
N LEU A 17 -23.42 -1.76 4.63
CA LEU A 17 -23.35 -0.88 3.43
C LEU A 17 -23.18 0.58 3.86
N VAL A 18 -22.11 0.88 4.61
CA VAL A 18 -21.81 2.26 4.98
C VAL A 18 -21.33 2.94 3.70
N LYS A 19 -22.09 3.94 3.27
CA LYS A 19 -21.69 4.81 2.17
C LYS A 19 -20.92 5.98 2.74
N CYS A 20 -19.90 6.43 2.01
CA CYS A 20 -19.19 7.64 2.38
C CYS A 20 -20.15 8.83 2.39
N SER A 21 -20.07 9.67 3.42
CA SER A 21 -20.87 10.89 3.52
C SER A 21 -20.53 11.95 2.47
N LYS A 22 -19.37 11.84 1.82
CA LYS A 22 -18.90 12.78 0.77
C LYS A 22 -19.16 12.25 -0.64
N CYS A 23 -18.68 11.04 -0.94
CA CYS A 23 -18.72 10.45 -2.30
C CYS A 23 -19.98 9.59 -2.55
N HIS A 24 -20.70 9.19 -1.49
CA HIS A 24 -21.79 8.20 -1.52
C HIS A 24 -21.42 6.81 -2.09
N GLU A 25 -20.14 6.57 -2.37
CA GLU A 25 -19.62 5.25 -2.72
C GLU A 25 -19.54 4.35 -1.49
N LYS A 26 -19.42 3.05 -1.72
CA LYS A 26 -19.29 2.06 -0.66
C LYS A 26 -17.98 2.28 0.09
N LEU A 27 -18.04 2.35 1.41
CA LEU A 27 -16.85 2.24 2.25
C LEU A 27 -16.43 0.78 2.32
N ASN A 28 -15.13 0.56 2.51
CA ASN A 28 -14.63 -0.76 2.86
C ASN A 28 -14.88 -1.09 4.34
N THR A 29 -14.42 -2.25 4.77
CA THR A 29 -14.53 -2.77 6.15
C THR A 29 -13.93 -1.85 7.23
N TYR A 30 -13.09 -0.88 6.85
CA TYR A 30 -12.46 0.09 7.74
C TYR A 30 -13.04 1.51 7.60
N GLN A 31 -14.25 1.64 7.06
CA GLN A 31 -14.94 2.92 6.83
C GLN A 31 -14.15 3.90 5.93
N PHE A 32 -13.30 3.39 5.04
CA PHE A 32 -12.47 4.20 4.13
C PHE A 32 -13.14 4.32 2.76
N CYS A 33 -13.35 5.56 2.26
CA CYS A 33 -13.79 5.82 0.88
C CYS A 33 -12.55 5.87 0.00
N SER A 34 -12.42 4.90 -0.89
CA SER A 34 -11.35 4.81 -1.89
C SER A 34 -11.32 5.99 -2.87
N THR A 35 -12.28 6.91 -2.83
CA THR A 35 -12.29 8.14 -3.63
C THR A 35 -12.00 9.39 -2.79
N CYS A 36 -12.47 9.46 -1.55
CA CYS A 36 -12.34 10.64 -0.69
C CYS A 36 -11.14 10.61 0.24
N ASP A 37 -10.68 9.41 0.59
CA ASP A 37 -9.63 9.20 1.58
C ASP A 37 -8.33 8.73 0.91
N LEU A 38 -8.25 8.75 -0.42
CA LEU A 38 -7.00 8.51 -1.15
C LEU A 38 -5.94 9.49 -0.67
N PRO A 39 -4.80 9.00 -0.17
CA PRO A 39 -3.78 9.89 0.34
C PRO A 39 -3.16 10.68 -0.82
N ALA A 40 -2.77 11.92 -0.54
CA ALA A 40 -2.20 12.85 -1.52
C ALA A 40 -0.74 12.51 -1.90
N TRP A 41 -0.39 11.23 -1.95
CA TRP A 41 0.94 10.76 -2.30
C TRP A 41 1.11 10.70 -3.82
N SER A 42 2.37 10.77 -4.25
CA SER A 42 2.78 10.49 -5.62
C SER A 42 4.16 9.85 -5.59
N SER A 43 4.36 8.81 -6.40
CA SER A 43 5.68 8.25 -6.64
C SER A 43 6.56 9.13 -7.53
N GLY A 44 6.02 10.24 -8.05
CA GLY A 44 6.65 11.03 -9.11
C GLY A 44 6.52 10.40 -10.51
N ASN A 45 5.92 9.21 -10.61
CA ASN A 45 5.69 8.50 -11.87
C ASN A 45 4.19 8.30 -12.12
N LYS A 46 3.64 9.10 -13.06
CA LYS A 46 2.19 9.11 -13.35
C LYS A 46 1.61 7.76 -13.76
N LYS A 47 2.39 6.90 -14.44
CA LYS A 47 1.89 5.58 -14.87
C LYS A 47 1.76 4.63 -13.68
N ILE A 48 2.77 4.64 -12.81
CA ILE A 48 2.77 3.85 -11.59
C ILE A 48 1.68 4.36 -10.63
N ASP A 49 1.59 5.68 -10.43
CA ASP A 49 0.56 6.29 -9.60
C ASP A 49 -0.85 5.88 -10.06
N LYS A 50 -1.08 5.83 -11.37
CA LYS A 50 -2.36 5.38 -11.94
C LYS A 50 -2.68 3.95 -11.55
N ILE A 51 -1.74 3.01 -11.76
CA ILE A 51 -1.96 1.58 -11.46
C ILE A 51 -2.26 1.37 -9.98
N ILE A 52 -1.53 2.05 -9.10
CA ILE A 52 -1.73 1.88 -7.65
C ILE A 52 -3.06 2.46 -7.23
N LYS A 53 -3.45 3.62 -7.76
CA LYS A 53 -4.77 4.21 -7.50
C LYS A 53 -5.87 3.29 -7.98
N GLU A 54 -5.73 2.71 -9.17
CA GLU A 54 -6.68 1.70 -9.69
C GLU A 54 -6.74 0.48 -8.75
N ALA A 55 -5.59 -0.06 -8.32
CA ALA A 55 -5.55 -1.15 -7.36
C ALA A 55 -6.15 -0.77 -5.99
N GLN A 56 -5.94 0.46 -5.50
CA GLN A 56 -6.53 0.96 -4.25
C GLN A 56 -8.06 1.07 -4.28
N LEU A 57 -8.66 1.15 -5.47
CA LEU A 57 -10.12 1.10 -5.63
C LEU A 57 -10.66 -0.34 -5.52
N GLU A 58 -9.84 -1.34 -5.85
CA GLU A 58 -10.26 -2.76 -5.90
C GLU A 58 -9.87 -3.54 -4.64
N ILE A 59 -8.72 -3.24 -4.05
CA ILE A 59 -8.13 -3.93 -2.90
C ILE A 59 -7.64 -2.95 -1.84
N PHE A 60 -7.68 -3.36 -0.57
CA PHE A 60 -7.14 -2.51 0.50
C PHE A 60 -5.62 -2.48 0.40
N LEU A 61 -5.12 -1.33 -0.05
CA LEU A 61 -3.73 -1.13 -0.40
C LEU A 61 -3.23 0.15 0.25
N GLU A 62 -2.29 -0.03 1.17
CA GLU A 62 -1.74 1.07 1.94
C GLU A 62 -0.47 1.62 1.29
N TRP A 63 -0.41 2.95 1.13
CA TRP A 63 0.82 3.65 0.80
C TRP A 63 1.63 3.86 2.08
N VAL A 64 2.89 3.43 2.08
CA VAL A 64 3.78 3.48 3.24
C VAL A 64 5.04 4.24 2.87
N GLU A 65 5.35 5.28 3.64
CA GLU A 65 6.56 6.07 3.45
C GLU A 65 7.81 5.26 3.81
N TYR A 66 8.90 5.47 3.07
CA TYR A 66 10.11 4.66 3.24
C TYR A 66 10.74 4.86 4.62
N GLU A 67 10.55 6.03 5.21
CA GLU A 67 11.05 6.43 6.52
C GLU A 67 10.39 5.64 7.67
N GLU A 68 9.26 4.96 7.43
CA GLU A 68 8.61 4.12 8.43
C GLU A 68 9.30 2.75 8.61
N PHE A 69 10.24 2.42 7.73
CA PHE A 69 11.03 1.19 7.80
C PHE A 69 12.39 1.41 8.46
N SER A 70 12.73 0.55 9.41
CA SER A 70 14.03 0.51 10.08
C SER A 70 14.69 -0.86 9.90
N GLU A 71 15.96 -0.97 10.29
CA GLU A 71 16.71 -2.24 10.31
C GLU A 71 16.68 -2.97 8.95
N ILE A 72 16.85 -2.21 7.87
CA ILE A 72 16.78 -2.72 6.51
C ILE A 72 18.05 -3.52 6.21
N GLU A 73 17.92 -4.82 5.97
CA GLU A 73 19.00 -5.74 5.61
C GLU A 73 18.70 -6.42 4.27
N LEU A 74 19.62 -6.27 3.31
CA LEU A 74 19.53 -6.87 1.99
C LEU A 74 19.59 -8.40 2.07
N ILE A 75 18.60 -9.08 1.50
CA ILE A 75 18.55 -10.55 1.42
C ILE A 75 19.07 -11.02 0.07
N ALA A 76 18.59 -10.41 -1.01
CA ALA A 76 18.91 -10.81 -2.38
C ALA A 76 18.75 -9.65 -3.35
N GLU A 77 19.52 -9.70 -4.42
CA GLU A 77 19.40 -8.80 -5.58
C GLU A 77 19.18 -9.62 -6.84
N GLY A 78 18.34 -9.11 -7.74
CA GLY A 78 18.07 -9.71 -9.04
C GLY A 78 17.95 -8.65 -10.13
N GLY A 79 17.71 -9.09 -11.36
CA GLY A 79 17.73 -8.19 -12.53
C GLY A 79 16.69 -7.05 -12.52
N PHE A 80 15.67 -7.12 -11.65
CA PHE A 80 14.57 -6.15 -11.60
C PHE A 80 14.50 -5.38 -10.28
N GLY A 81 15.40 -5.64 -9.34
CA GLY A 81 15.30 -5.06 -8.01
C GLY A 81 16.04 -5.86 -6.94
N SER A 82 15.84 -5.46 -5.70
CA SER A 82 16.34 -6.16 -4.53
C SER A 82 15.23 -6.45 -3.53
N VAL A 83 15.45 -7.48 -2.72
CA VAL A 83 14.58 -7.86 -1.61
C VAL A 83 15.38 -7.74 -0.33
N SER A 84 14.84 -7.02 0.64
CA SER A 84 15.42 -6.82 1.97
C SER A 84 14.44 -7.28 3.04
N LYS A 85 14.91 -7.66 4.23
CA LYS A 85 14.07 -7.67 5.44
C LYS A 85 14.14 -6.29 6.08
N ALA A 86 13.05 -5.86 6.69
CA ALA A 86 12.98 -4.61 7.43
C ALA A 86 11.97 -4.72 8.56
N ILE A 87 12.06 -3.82 9.54
CA ILE A 87 11.03 -3.59 10.55
C ILE A 87 10.17 -2.43 10.10
N TRP A 88 8.86 -2.64 9.91
CA TRP A 88 7.90 -1.57 9.69
C TRP A 88 7.33 -1.11 11.02
N SER A 89 7.65 0.12 11.43
CA SER A 89 7.43 0.60 12.80
C SER A 89 5.96 0.70 13.23
N PRO A 90 5.01 1.19 12.40
CA PRO A 90 3.59 1.14 12.76
C PRO A 90 3.05 -0.28 12.73
N GLY A 91 3.52 -1.11 11.80
CA GLY A 91 2.99 -2.45 11.56
C GLY A 91 1.67 -2.48 10.80
N TYR A 92 1.16 -3.69 10.57
CA TYR A 92 -0.09 -3.89 9.85
C TYR A 92 -1.30 -3.52 10.70
N VAL A 93 -2.37 -3.12 10.01
CA VAL A 93 -3.68 -2.88 10.63
C VAL A 93 -4.24 -4.20 11.14
N ILE A 94 -4.63 -4.22 12.42
CA ILE A 94 -5.29 -5.37 13.05
C ILE A 94 -6.76 -5.12 13.32
N ASN A 95 -7.17 -3.86 13.50
CA ASN A 95 -8.56 -3.48 13.74
C ASN A 95 -8.79 -1.99 13.43
N PHE A 96 -10.05 -1.57 13.41
CA PHE A 96 -10.45 -0.16 13.44
C PHE A 96 -11.20 0.13 14.74
N ASP A 97 -10.70 1.08 15.52
CA ASP A 97 -11.39 1.56 16.73
C ASP A 97 -12.45 2.59 16.32
N GLU A 98 -13.73 2.18 16.34
CA GLU A 98 -14.86 3.04 15.97
C GLU A 98 -15.03 4.24 16.91
N ASN A 99 -14.69 4.09 18.20
CA ASN A 99 -14.84 5.16 19.19
C ASN A 99 -13.82 6.27 18.95
N GLN A 100 -12.58 5.88 18.62
CA GLN A 100 -11.51 6.82 18.35
C GLN A 100 -11.42 7.23 16.87
N ARG A 101 -12.16 6.54 15.99
CA ARG A 101 -12.07 6.64 14.53
C ARG A 101 -10.63 6.50 14.03
N LYS A 102 -9.91 5.48 14.53
CA LYS A 102 -8.48 5.26 14.22
C LYS A 102 -8.19 3.80 13.91
N LEU A 103 -7.21 3.58 13.03
CA LEU A 103 -6.66 2.25 12.76
C LEU A 103 -5.80 1.80 13.95
N VAL A 104 -6.08 0.61 14.46
CA VAL A 104 -5.28 -0.08 15.45
C VAL A 104 -4.24 -0.93 14.73
N ARG A 105 -2.99 -0.81 15.14
CA ARG A 105 -1.85 -1.44 14.47
C ARG A 105 -1.17 -2.47 15.37
N ALA A 106 -0.56 -3.48 14.76
CA ALA A 106 0.19 -4.51 15.46
C ALA A 106 1.48 -3.99 16.13
N GLY A 107 1.98 -2.81 15.74
CA GLY A 107 3.30 -2.32 16.14
C GLY A 107 4.43 -2.92 15.28
N PRO A 108 5.70 -2.71 15.68
CA PRO A 108 6.87 -3.07 14.88
C PRO A 108 6.80 -4.50 14.34
N SER A 109 6.77 -4.63 13.02
CA SER A 109 6.56 -5.91 12.33
C SER A 109 7.68 -6.20 11.35
N LEU A 110 8.21 -7.42 11.38
CA LEU A 110 9.16 -7.87 10.36
C LEU A 110 8.45 -8.03 9.00
N VAL A 111 9.00 -7.43 7.96
CA VAL A 111 8.44 -7.43 6.61
C VAL A 111 9.52 -7.70 5.57
N ALA A 112 9.09 -8.21 4.41
CA ALA A 112 9.90 -8.23 3.20
C ALA A 112 9.68 -6.93 2.41
N LEU A 113 10.76 -6.21 2.12
CA LEU A 113 10.76 -4.98 1.35
C LEU A 113 11.35 -5.25 -0.04
N LYS A 114 10.54 -5.12 -1.09
CA LYS A 114 11.01 -5.24 -2.47
C LYS A 114 11.26 -3.85 -3.05
N MET A 115 12.52 -3.54 -3.34
CA MET A 115 12.91 -2.33 -4.06
C MET A 115 13.02 -2.63 -5.55
N ILE A 116 12.40 -1.81 -6.39
CA ILE A 116 12.43 -1.97 -7.85
C ILE A 116 13.44 -0.99 -8.45
N PHE A 117 14.37 -1.49 -9.25
CA PHE A 117 15.37 -0.64 -9.91
C PHE A 117 14.76 0.15 -11.08
N ASN A 118 15.22 1.39 -11.28
CA ASN A 118 14.85 2.28 -12.39
C ASN A 118 13.41 2.84 -12.39
N SER A 119 12.86 3.21 -11.23
CA SER A 119 11.53 3.87 -11.14
C SER A 119 11.42 5.20 -11.92
N SER A 120 12.56 5.85 -12.20
CA SER A 120 12.67 7.11 -12.96
C SER A 120 12.39 6.93 -14.47
N ASN A 121 12.67 5.74 -15.01
CA ASN A 121 12.40 5.37 -16.41
C ASN A 121 11.49 4.14 -16.39
N ALA A 122 10.20 4.33 -16.09
CA ALA A 122 9.20 3.26 -16.14
C ALA A 122 9.08 2.72 -17.58
N ASN A 123 9.92 1.75 -17.89
CA ASN A 123 9.76 0.88 -19.04
C ASN A 123 8.63 -0.11 -18.76
N CYS A 124 8.20 -0.85 -19.80
CA CYS A 124 7.10 -1.80 -19.69
C CYS A 124 7.32 -2.85 -18.58
N ASN A 125 8.58 -3.26 -18.37
CA ASN A 125 8.94 -4.32 -17.43
C ASN A 125 8.70 -3.89 -15.97
N THR A 126 9.05 -2.66 -15.60
CA THR A 126 8.78 -2.12 -14.25
C THR A 126 7.27 -2.04 -13.97
N ILE A 127 6.49 -1.65 -14.97
CA ILE A 127 5.03 -1.54 -14.88
C ILE A 127 4.40 -2.92 -14.73
N GLN A 128 4.80 -3.88 -15.56
CA GLN A 128 4.32 -5.28 -15.49
C GLN A 128 4.64 -5.92 -14.14
N GLU A 129 5.84 -5.67 -13.61
CA GLU A 129 6.25 -6.21 -12.33
C GLU A 129 5.38 -5.64 -11.19
N VAL A 130 5.14 -4.32 -11.17
CA VAL A 130 4.22 -3.69 -10.20
C VAL A 130 2.82 -4.28 -10.37
N SER A 131 2.28 -4.34 -11.59
CA SER A 131 0.96 -4.92 -11.86
C SER A 131 0.84 -6.36 -11.34
N LYS A 132 1.86 -7.22 -11.50
CA LYS A 132 1.85 -8.61 -11.02
C LYS A 132 1.67 -8.73 -9.49
N TYR A 133 2.05 -7.71 -8.73
CA TYR A 133 1.86 -7.67 -7.29
C TYR A 133 0.51 -7.09 -6.86
N LEU A 134 -0.22 -6.43 -7.77
CA LEU A 134 -1.42 -5.64 -7.47
C LEU A 134 -2.70 -6.14 -8.14
N LEU A 135 -2.56 -6.81 -9.28
CA LEU A 135 -3.62 -7.36 -10.14
C LEU A 135 -3.38 -8.86 -10.31
#